data_AF-A0A7W8E5P8-F1
#
_entry.id   AF-A0A7W8E5P8-F1
#
_cell.length_a   1.000
_cell.length_b   1.000
_cell.length_c   1.000
_cell.angle_alpha   90.00
_cell.angle_beta   90.00
_cell.angle_gamma   90.00
#
_symmetry.space_group_name_H-M   'P 1'
#
loop_
_entity.id
_entity.type
_entity.pdbx_description
1 polymer ?
#
loop_
_entity_poly.entity_id
_entity_poly.type
_entity_poly.pdbx_seq_one_letter_code
_entity_poly.pdbx_strand_id
1 'polypeptide(L)'
;MPFSRFWCALLFTMNAFVMAAQSSPVAVIDTTLGRMRCKLFEQERPTTTAQFIALAQGTKDWVDPVSGVVAHGKPFYDGTRLYGIPAGVRGGSRTSGTAGLPGVALPVENNPVLRYDHPGRLGMRRKKGQAGTTEFMILDHANSEDDGDDAVVFGQCDDESLPVVTAIAHRLAAADNHPERPIAINHVAIVREGQTIPPVAPDVSAALIVPKAEPMMTQTAQAPEPTGPLALIETTVGNLSCRLFTKESPIATAVFIGLADGSKEWTNPVTKHVEHGTRFYDGMEFDRVIPDFVIQTGDSTGDISGATDIGFRFKNESYPGLSYDRPGRLAFGNNGPDTNNSEIFIAEHPMRRLDGGFTIIGQCDDASVKLVEAIARVPRDAANKPITPVKILRISFISH
;
A
#
# COMPACT_ATOMS: atom_id res chain seq x y z
N MET A 1 46.44 -64.78 40.03
CA MET A 1 45.91 -64.98 38.66
C MET A 1 44.38 -64.90 38.72
N PRO A 2 43.72 -64.33 37.69
CA PRO A 2 42.96 -63.06 37.73
C PRO A 2 41.45 -63.28 37.44
N PHE A 3 40.51 -62.32 37.49
CA PHE A 3 40.22 -61.20 36.56
C PHE A 3 39.09 -60.35 37.20
N SER A 4 39.24 -59.04 37.39
CA SER A 4 38.82 -57.94 36.48
C SER A 4 37.33 -57.92 36.10
N ARG A 5 36.62 -56.87 36.56
CA ARG A 5 35.75 -56.04 35.71
C ARG A 5 35.52 -54.67 36.36
N PHE A 6 36.24 -53.69 35.83
CA PHE A 6 36.01 -52.25 35.95
C PHE A 6 34.68 -51.88 35.29
N TRP A 7 33.83 -51.09 35.95
CA TRP A 7 32.90 -50.17 35.28
C TRP A 7 33.12 -48.76 35.83
N CYS A 8 33.62 -47.91 34.93
CA CYS A 8 33.89 -46.49 35.12
C CYS A 8 32.59 -45.74 34.82
N ALA A 9 31.99 -45.08 35.81
CA ALA A 9 30.87 -44.17 35.58
C ALA A 9 31.43 -42.79 35.19
N LEU A 10 31.38 -42.49 33.90
CA LEU A 10 31.65 -41.14 33.37
C LEU A 10 30.59 -40.17 33.89
N LEU A 11 31.02 -39.20 34.69
CA LEU A 11 30.31 -37.94 34.91
C LEU A 11 30.33 -37.13 33.61
N PHE A 12 29.23 -37.18 32.85
CA PHE A 12 28.96 -36.19 31.81
C PHE A 12 28.35 -34.96 32.48
N THR A 13 29.16 -33.92 32.66
CA THR A 13 28.68 -32.56 32.90
C THR A 13 28.01 -32.05 31.61
N MET A 14 26.68 -32.15 31.54
CA MET A 14 25.92 -31.38 30.55
C MET A 14 26.00 -29.91 30.93
N ASN A 15 26.86 -29.17 30.22
CA ASN A 15 26.83 -27.72 30.16
C ASN A 15 25.50 -27.30 29.54
N ALA A 16 24.50 -27.03 30.40
CA ALA A 16 23.29 -26.36 29.99
C ALA A 16 23.63 -24.89 29.70
N PHE A 17 24.02 -24.60 28.46
CA PHE A 17 23.90 -23.25 27.91
C PHE A 17 22.41 -22.91 27.88
N VAL A 18 21.93 -22.29 28.95
CA VAL A 18 20.68 -21.53 28.92
C VAL A 18 20.95 -20.34 28.01
N MET A 19 20.62 -20.47 26.73
CA MET A 19 20.37 -19.32 25.86
C MET A 19 19.19 -18.59 26.48
N ALA A 20 19.45 -17.53 27.25
CA ALA A 20 18.41 -16.60 27.64
C ALA A 20 17.70 -16.15 26.35
N ALA A 21 16.39 -16.38 26.27
CA ALA A 21 15.59 -15.90 25.16
C ALA A 21 15.73 -14.38 25.14
N GLN A 22 16.59 -13.87 24.24
CA GLN A 22 16.83 -12.45 24.13
C GLN A 22 15.53 -11.82 23.65
N SER A 23 15.00 -10.91 24.45
CA SER A 23 13.75 -10.24 24.16
C SER A 23 13.82 -9.44 22.87
N SER A 24 12.73 -9.50 22.12
CA SER A 24 12.60 -8.79 20.85
C SER A 24 12.83 -7.29 21.06
N PRO A 25 13.67 -6.65 20.24
CA PRO A 25 13.90 -5.21 20.33
C PRO A 25 12.62 -4.44 19.97
N VAL A 26 12.47 -3.26 20.52
CA VAL A 26 11.38 -2.31 20.25
C VAL A 26 11.96 -1.07 19.58
N ALA A 27 11.44 -0.73 18.41
CA ALA A 27 11.68 0.56 17.78
C ALA A 27 10.75 1.61 18.41
N VAL A 28 11.33 2.65 18.98
CA VAL A 28 10.61 3.83 19.47
C VAL A 28 10.83 4.93 18.45
N ILE A 29 9.79 5.22 17.67
CA ILE A 29 9.81 6.17 16.57
C ILE A 29 9.13 7.45 17.06
N ASP A 30 9.93 8.45 17.40
CA ASP A 30 9.43 9.77 17.77
C ASP A 30 9.20 10.59 16.51
N THR A 31 8.00 11.15 16.37
CA THR A 31 7.63 12.01 15.26
C THR A 31 7.10 13.33 15.77
N THR A 32 7.06 14.33 14.91
CA THR A 32 6.41 15.63 15.19
C THR A 32 4.90 15.53 15.49
N LEU A 33 4.25 14.39 15.29
CA LEU A 33 2.83 14.16 15.64
C LEU A 33 2.62 13.19 16.80
N GLY A 34 3.69 12.56 17.30
CA GLY A 34 3.59 11.60 18.38
C GLY A 34 4.61 10.49 18.29
N ARG A 35 4.67 9.72 19.37
CA ARG A 35 5.56 8.56 19.53
C ARG A 35 4.84 7.29 19.10
N MET A 36 5.52 6.45 18.33
CA MET A 36 5.10 5.09 18.01
C MET A 36 6.10 4.08 18.59
N ARG A 37 5.61 2.93 19.03
CA ARG A 37 6.41 1.85 19.64
C ARG A 37 6.10 0.55 18.91
N CYS A 38 7.10 -0.01 18.26
CA CYS A 38 6.93 -1.20 17.43
C CYS A 38 7.91 -2.30 17.80
N LYS A 39 7.40 -3.43 18.29
CA LYS A 39 8.17 -4.64 18.55
C LYS A 39 8.70 -5.19 17.23
N LEU A 40 9.98 -5.50 17.15
CA LEU A 40 10.64 -6.02 15.96
C LEU A 40 10.76 -7.55 16.02
N PHE A 41 10.50 -8.20 14.91
CA PHE A 41 10.51 -9.65 14.74
C PHE A 41 11.93 -10.15 14.40
N GLU A 42 12.88 -9.93 15.33
CA GLU A 42 14.31 -10.23 15.14
C GLU A 42 14.56 -11.73 14.87
N GLN A 43 13.73 -12.63 15.41
CA GLN A 43 13.90 -14.08 15.19
C GLN A 43 13.30 -14.51 13.85
N GLU A 44 12.17 -13.93 13.48
CA GLU A 44 11.41 -14.29 12.28
C GLU A 44 11.95 -13.59 11.02
N ARG A 45 12.58 -12.42 11.18
CA ARG A 45 13.10 -11.53 10.13
C ARG A 45 14.48 -10.96 10.50
N PRO A 46 15.49 -11.80 10.77
CA PRO A 46 16.78 -11.35 11.34
C PRO A 46 17.52 -10.35 10.47
N THR A 47 17.54 -10.54 9.15
CA THR A 47 18.28 -9.68 8.22
C THR A 47 17.60 -8.34 8.03
N THR A 48 16.28 -8.36 7.81
CA THR A 48 15.48 -7.13 7.67
C THR A 48 15.53 -6.30 8.96
N THR A 49 15.35 -6.97 10.10
CA THR A 49 15.40 -6.32 11.43
C THR A 49 16.79 -5.75 11.73
N ALA A 50 17.87 -6.51 11.48
CA ALA A 50 19.23 -6.04 11.69
C ALA A 50 19.58 -4.83 10.82
N GLN A 51 19.13 -4.82 9.55
CA GLN A 51 19.30 -3.66 8.67
C GLN A 51 18.61 -2.41 9.22
N PHE A 52 17.33 -2.54 9.62
CA PHE A 52 16.59 -1.42 10.20
C PHE A 52 17.27 -0.89 11.47
N ILE A 53 17.66 -1.77 12.39
CA ILE A 53 18.36 -1.42 13.62
C ILE A 53 19.67 -0.69 13.32
N ALA A 54 20.49 -1.21 12.39
CA ALA A 54 21.78 -0.63 12.08
C ALA A 54 21.67 0.77 11.44
N LEU A 55 20.65 0.97 10.60
CA LEU A 55 20.31 2.28 10.04
C LEU A 55 19.79 3.24 11.12
N ALA A 56 18.91 2.79 12.02
CA ALA A 56 18.39 3.59 13.12
C ALA A 56 19.49 4.03 14.10
N GLN A 57 20.45 3.15 14.40
CA GLN A 57 21.55 3.45 15.31
C GLN A 57 22.72 4.19 14.63
N GLY A 58 22.71 4.32 13.30
CA GLY A 58 23.81 4.91 12.54
C GLY A 58 25.08 4.04 12.51
N THR A 59 24.99 2.76 12.86
CA THR A 59 26.11 1.80 12.81
C THR A 59 26.33 1.27 11.40
N LYS A 60 25.37 1.46 10.49
CA LYS A 60 25.50 1.20 9.06
C LYS A 60 25.72 2.51 8.31
N ASP A 61 26.82 2.58 7.56
CA ASP A 61 27.09 3.68 6.66
C ASP A 61 26.01 3.78 5.57
N TRP A 62 25.71 5.01 5.16
CA TRP A 62 24.79 5.29 4.07
C TRP A 62 25.26 6.50 3.27
N VAL A 63 24.94 6.53 1.98
CA VAL A 63 25.27 7.66 1.11
C VAL A 63 24.12 8.64 1.12
N ASP A 64 24.39 9.89 1.46
CA ASP A 64 23.38 10.94 1.36
C ASP A 64 23.00 11.17 -0.10
N PRO A 65 21.73 10.94 -0.49
CA PRO A 65 21.34 11.02 -1.90
C PRO A 65 21.35 12.45 -2.46
N VAL A 66 21.39 13.46 -1.60
CA VAL A 66 21.37 14.87 -1.98
C VAL A 66 22.79 15.37 -2.20
N SER A 67 23.69 15.07 -1.26
CA SER A 67 25.08 15.54 -1.31
C SER A 67 26.06 14.54 -1.92
N GLY A 68 25.70 13.26 -2.02
CA GLY A 68 26.58 12.17 -2.43
C GLY A 68 27.62 11.77 -1.39
N VAL A 69 27.60 12.37 -0.19
CA VAL A 69 28.58 12.14 0.87
C VAL A 69 28.21 10.89 1.69
N VAL A 70 29.19 10.06 1.99
CA VAL A 70 29.01 8.92 2.92
C VAL A 70 28.86 9.46 4.34
N ALA A 71 27.77 9.11 5.01
CA ALA A 71 27.52 9.42 6.40
C ALA A 71 27.92 8.23 7.27
N HIS A 72 28.82 8.49 8.21
CA HIS A 72 29.31 7.53 9.20
C HIS A 72 28.78 7.90 10.59
N GLY A 73 28.35 6.90 11.37
CA GLY A 73 27.91 7.11 12.77
C GLY A 73 26.67 7.98 12.92
N LYS A 74 25.89 8.17 11.85
CA LYS A 74 24.70 9.02 11.84
C LYS A 74 23.44 8.17 11.64
N PRO A 75 22.45 8.25 12.55
CA PRO A 75 21.13 7.66 12.35
C PRO A 75 20.54 8.06 11.00
N PHE A 76 20.09 7.06 10.24
CA PHE A 76 19.56 7.26 8.89
C PHE A 76 18.17 7.89 8.92
N TYR A 77 17.29 7.41 9.81
CA TYR A 77 15.88 7.80 9.85
C TYR A 77 15.64 9.19 10.45
N ASP A 78 16.53 9.66 11.32
CA ASP A 78 16.42 10.96 11.97
C ASP A 78 16.39 12.10 10.93
N GLY A 79 15.40 12.97 11.05
CA GLY A 79 15.16 14.09 10.13
C GLY A 79 14.54 13.68 8.78
N THR A 80 14.23 12.41 8.55
CA THR A 80 13.49 12.00 7.35
C THR A 80 12.01 12.34 7.47
N ARG A 81 11.36 12.61 6.33
CA ARG A 81 9.92 12.86 6.28
C ARG A 81 9.14 11.56 6.35
N LEU A 82 8.00 11.63 7.03
CA LEU A 82 6.92 10.68 6.81
C LEU A 82 6.07 11.15 5.62
N TYR A 83 5.63 10.18 4.83
CA TYR A 83 4.77 10.37 3.65
C TYR A 83 3.78 9.22 3.56
N GLY A 84 2.72 9.41 2.79
CA GLY A 84 1.54 8.54 2.84
C GLY A 84 1.35 7.66 1.63
N ILE A 85 0.82 6.47 1.90
CA ILE A 85 -0.28 5.89 1.13
C ILE A 85 -1.54 6.29 1.91
N PRO A 86 -2.70 6.56 1.28
CA PRO A 86 -3.97 6.52 2.01
C PRO A 86 -4.02 5.28 2.91
N ALA A 87 -4.27 5.49 4.21
CA ALA A 87 -4.34 4.44 5.24
C ALA A 87 -2.98 3.75 5.60
N GLY A 88 -1.85 4.44 5.43
CA GLY A 88 -0.56 3.97 5.95
C GLY A 88 0.53 5.04 6.08
N VAL A 89 1.42 4.86 7.05
CA VAL A 89 2.58 5.73 7.31
C VAL A 89 3.81 5.16 6.64
N ARG A 90 4.43 5.89 5.70
CA ARG A 90 5.75 5.54 5.13
C ARG A 90 6.85 6.44 5.66
N GLY A 91 8.05 5.89 5.81
CA GLY A 91 9.24 6.63 6.21
C GLY A 91 10.52 5.98 5.66
N GLY A 92 11.66 6.65 5.85
CA GLY A 92 12.96 6.13 5.38
C GLY A 92 13.37 6.57 3.98
N SER A 93 12.78 7.66 3.45
CA SER A 93 13.27 8.33 2.25
C SER A 93 13.91 9.68 2.61
N ARG A 94 15.19 9.85 2.24
CA ARG A 94 15.93 11.12 2.41
C ARG A 94 15.63 12.15 1.32
N THR A 95 15.05 11.74 0.20
CA THR A 95 14.69 12.61 -0.93
C THR A 95 13.19 12.85 -1.05
N SER A 96 12.39 12.38 -0.08
CA SER A 96 10.91 12.38 -0.14
C SER A 96 10.28 11.63 -1.33
N GLY A 97 11.05 11.12 -2.29
CA GLY A 97 10.56 10.26 -3.37
C GLY A 97 10.41 8.80 -2.95
N THR A 98 9.53 8.06 -3.64
CA THR A 98 9.19 6.63 -3.44
C THR A 98 10.30 5.64 -3.84
N ALA A 99 11.54 6.11 -3.93
CA ALA A 99 12.64 5.33 -4.48
C ALA A 99 13.54 4.73 -3.38
N GLY A 100 13.46 5.22 -2.13
CA GLY A 100 14.47 4.96 -1.10
C GLY A 100 15.90 5.22 -1.58
N LEU A 101 16.89 4.95 -0.73
CA LEU A 101 18.21 4.60 -1.24
C LEU A 101 18.20 3.12 -1.66
N PRO A 102 18.81 2.74 -2.80
CA PRO A 102 19.12 1.34 -3.06
C PRO A 102 19.99 0.83 -1.93
N GLY A 103 19.43 -0.08 -1.12
CA GLY A 103 20.13 -0.69 0.01
C GLY A 103 20.98 -1.86 -0.42
N VAL A 104 21.66 -2.48 0.56
CA VAL A 104 22.24 -3.81 0.40
C VAL A 104 21.11 -4.80 0.16
N ALA A 105 21.31 -5.78 -0.73
CA ALA A 105 20.30 -6.80 -1.02
C ALA A 105 19.86 -7.52 0.26
N LEU A 106 18.64 -7.23 0.71
CA LEU A 106 17.99 -8.03 1.73
C LEU A 106 17.61 -9.38 1.11
N PRO A 107 18.01 -10.51 1.70
CA PRO A 107 17.57 -11.81 1.24
C PRO A 107 16.05 -11.91 1.35
N VAL A 108 15.47 -12.77 0.51
CA VAL A 108 14.06 -13.15 0.62
C VAL A 108 13.89 -13.98 1.89
N GLU A 109 13.64 -13.30 3.00
CA GLU A 109 13.07 -13.90 4.18
C GLU A 109 11.60 -14.15 3.83
N ASN A 110 11.20 -15.41 3.69
CA ASN A 110 9.80 -15.80 3.49
C ASN A 110 9.26 -16.33 4.81
N ASN A 111 8.18 -15.72 5.31
CA ASN A 111 7.44 -16.22 6.46
C ASN A 111 5.95 -16.10 6.11
N PRO A 112 5.23 -17.22 5.92
CA PRO A 112 3.84 -17.20 5.48
C PRO A 112 2.86 -16.70 6.56
N VAL A 113 3.31 -16.62 7.82
CA VAL A 113 2.49 -16.21 8.97
C VAL A 113 2.50 -14.70 9.17
N LEU A 114 3.63 -14.04 8.88
CA LEU A 114 3.78 -12.60 9.08
C LEU A 114 3.26 -11.83 7.86
N ARG A 115 2.01 -11.39 7.98
CA ARG A 115 1.23 -10.68 6.96
C ARG A 115 0.69 -9.36 7.50
N TYR A 116 0.20 -8.49 6.64
CA TYR A 116 -0.55 -7.28 6.99
C TYR A 116 -2.01 -7.63 7.34
N ASP A 117 -2.19 -8.57 8.26
CA ASP A 117 -3.48 -9.14 8.65
C ASP A 117 -4.20 -8.34 9.76
N HIS A 118 -3.54 -7.31 10.32
CA HIS A 118 -4.11 -6.41 11.30
C HIS A 118 -3.36 -5.06 11.36
N PRO A 119 -3.96 -4.01 11.97
CA PRO A 119 -3.34 -2.71 12.15
C PRO A 119 -1.98 -2.75 12.87
N GLY A 120 -1.14 -1.74 12.60
CA GLY A 120 0.14 -1.51 13.27
C GLY A 120 1.30 -2.35 12.74
N ARG A 121 1.09 -3.14 11.70
CA ARG A 121 2.14 -3.95 11.08
C ARG A 121 3.22 -3.05 10.49
N LEU A 122 4.45 -3.21 10.96
CA LEU A 122 5.64 -2.54 10.45
C LEU A 122 6.30 -3.43 9.40
N GLY A 123 6.38 -2.95 8.17
CA GLY A 123 7.04 -3.67 7.09
C GLY A 123 8.10 -2.86 6.35
N MET A 124 9.10 -3.55 5.82
CA MET A 124 10.18 -2.97 5.03
C MET A 124 9.84 -3.14 3.56
N ARG A 125 9.84 -2.05 2.79
CA ARG A 125 9.55 -2.09 1.36
C ARG A 125 10.65 -2.85 0.61
N ARG A 126 10.23 -3.66 -0.35
CA ARG A 126 11.05 -4.28 -1.37
C ARG A 126 10.58 -3.76 -2.72
N LYS A 127 11.47 -3.80 -3.71
CA LYS A 127 11.12 -3.55 -5.10
C LYS A 127 11.56 -4.77 -5.90
N LYS A 128 10.66 -5.32 -6.72
CA LYS A 128 10.91 -6.52 -7.51
C LYS A 128 12.23 -6.41 -8.30
N GLY A 129 13.13 -7.37 -8.12
CA GLY A 129 14.46 -7.38 -8.75
C GLY A 129 15.47 -6.37 -8.20
N GLN A 130 15.13 -5.61 -7.16
CA GLN A 130 16.04 -4.71 -6.46
C GLN A 130 16.35 -5.23 -5.06
N ALA A 131 17.58 -4.95 -4.63
CA ALA A 131 18.02 -5.09 -3.26
C ALA A 131 17.08 -4.31 -2.31
N GLY A 132 16.71 -4.91 -1.17
CA GLY A 132 15.81 -4.30 -0.18
C GLY A 132 16.10 -2.82 0.13
N THR A 133 15.04 -2.07 0.42
CA THR A 133 15.13 -0.60 0.52
C THR A 133 15.43 -0.13 1.94
N THR A 134 15.58 1.18 2.09
CA THR A 134 15.62 1.89 3.38
C THR A 134 14.21 2.31 3.84
N GLU A 135 13.19 2.11 3.00
CA GLU A 135 11.83 2.57 3.23
C GLU A 135 11.03 1.54 4.04
N PHE A 136 10.34 2.02 5.08
CA PHE A 136 9.40 1.22 5.85
C PHE A 136 7.98 1.76 5.72
N MET A 137 7.01 0.94 6.08
CA MET A 137 5.60 1.30 6.17
C MET A 137 4.93 0.73 7.42
N ILE A 138 3.99 1.47 7.99
CA ILE A 138 3.12 1.07 9.09
C ILE A 138 1.68 1.29 8.65
N LEU A 139 0.88 0.24 8.56
CA LEU A 139 -0.53 0.34 8.16
C LEU A 139 -1.42 0.54 9.38
N ASP A 140 -2.46 1.35 9.27
CA ASP A 140 -3.50 1.51 10.31
C ASP A 140 -4.67 0.52 10.15
N HIS A 141 -4.62 -0.32 9.12
CA HIS A 141 -5.61 -1.36 8.81
C HIS A 141 -4.90 -2.64 8.35
N ALA A 142 -5.67 -3.73 8.24
CA ALA A 142 -5.21 -4.94 7.56
C ALA A 142 -5.23 -4.72 6.04
N ASN A 143 -4.13 -5.02 5.35
CA ASN A 143 -4.05 -4.92 3.89
C ASN A 143 -3.28 -6.08 3.27
N SER A 144 -4.00 -7.10 2.81
CA SER A 144 -3.38 -8.25 2.15
C SER A 144 -2.74 -7.93 0.79
N GLU A 145 -2.98 -6.76 0.20
CA GLU A 145 -2.36 -6.37 -1.09
C GLU A 145 -0.87 -6.04 -0.94
N ASP A 146 -0.45 -5.54 0.23
CA ASP A 146 0.95 -5.26 0.51
C ASP A 146 1.72 -6.54 0.92
N ASP A 147 1.03 -7.67 1.08
CA ASP A 147 1.66 -8.97 1.31
C ASP A 147 2.25 -9.54 0.01
N GLY A 148 3.56 -9.81 -0.03
CA GLY A 148 4.19 -10.46 -1.18
C GLY A 148 5.63 -10.01 -1.40
N ASP A 149 6.00 -9.82 -2.68
CA ASP A 149 7.35 -9.41 -3.09
C ASP A 149 7.68 -7.94 -2.74
N ASP A 150 6.68 -7.11 -2.42
CA ASP A 150 6.81 -5.66 -2.31
C ASP A 150 7.01 -5.13 -0.88
N ALA A 151 6.77 -5.94 0.15
CA ALA A 151 7.11 -5.59 1.53
C ALA A 151 7.31 -6.80 2.44
N VAL A 152 8.09 -6.60 3.50
CA VAL A 152 8.41 -7.62 4.51
C VAL A 152 7.95 -7.13 5.86
N VAL A 153 6.88 -7.72 6.38
CA VAL A 153 6.49 -7.48 7.77
C VAL A 153 7.60 -7.96 8.69
N PHE A 154 8.18 -7.02 9.46
CA PHE A 154 9.27 -7.24 10.40
C PHE A 154 9.03 -6.62 11.78
N GLY A 155 7.85 -6.06 12.03
CA GLY A 155 7.46 -5.63 13.37
C GLY A 155 5.96 -5.38 13.53
N GLN A 156 5.59 -5.03 14.75
CA GLN A 156 4.23 -4.73 15.18
C GLN A 156 4.22 -3.56 16.16
N CYS A 157 3.49 -2.50 15.84
CA CYS A 157 3.23 -1.39 16.74
C CYS A 157 2.17 -1.75 17.78
N ASP A 158 2.34 -1.26 19.00
CA ASP A 158 1.38 -1.50 20.09
C ASP A 158 0.07 -0.71 19.91
N ASP A 159 -0.97 -1.11 20.63
CA ASP A 159 -2.30 -0.53 20.53
C ASP A 159 -2.32 0.97 20.89
N GLU A 160 -1.42 1.39 21.79
CA GLU A 160 -1.24 2.81 22.16
C GLU A 160 -0.67 3.65 21.02
N SER A 161 0.07 3.03 20.10
CA SER A 161 0.63 3.70 18.92
C SER A 161 -0.38 3.83 17.78
N LEU A 162 -1.41 2.98 17.72
CA LEU A 162 -2.37 2.97 16.60
C LEU A 162 -3.06 4.33 16.38
N PRO A 163 -3.53 5.06 17.42
CA PRO A 163 -4.09 6.39 17.21
C PRO A 163 -3.11 7.39 16.56
N VAL A 164 -1.81 7.27 16.85
CA VAL A 164 -0.77 8.11 16.21
C VAL A 164 -0.58 7.69 14.75
N VAL A 165 -0.53 6.38 14.48
CA VAL A 165 -0.44 5.84 13.11
C VAL A 165 -1.63 6.33 12.27
N THR A 166 -2.86 6.18 12.76
CA THR A 166 -4.09 6.64 12.11
C THR A 166 -4.08 8.17 11.93
N ALA A 167 -3.70 8.94 12.96
CA ALA A 167 -3.65 10.39 12.85
C ALA A 167 -2.64 10.87 11.81
N ILE A 168 -1.50 10.18 11.67
CA ILE A 168 -0.53 10.46 10.62
C ILE A 168 -1.11 10.05 9.26
N ALA A 169 -1.54 8.79 9.11
CA ALA A 169 -2.05 8.21 7.87
C ALA A 169 -3.18 9.04 7.23
N HIS A 170 -4.16 9.46 8.02
CA HIS A 170 -5.33 10.22 7.54
C HIS A 170 -5.07 11.72 7.35
N ARG A 171 -3.92 12.25 7.81
CA ARG A 171 -3.53 13.67 7.57
C ARG A 171 -2.79 13.87 6.24
N LEU A 172 -2.39 12.78 5.59
CA LEU A 172 -1.51 12.74 4.42
C LEU A 172 -2.26 12.88 3.07
N ALA A 173 -3.42 13.53 3.05
CA ALA A 173 -4.30 13.60 1.88
C ALA A 173 -4.01 14.75 0.89
N ALA A 174 -2.85 15.42 0.97
CA ALA A 174 -2.53 16.48 0.01
C ALA A 174 -2.20 15.92 -1.38
N ALA A 175 -2.03 16.85 -2.33
CA ALA A 175 -1.81 16.65 -3.77
C ALA A 175 -0.61 15.76 -4.19
N ASP A 176 0.08 15.13 -3.26
CA ASP A 176 1.28 14.33 -3.48
C ASP A 176 1.43 13.22 -2.42
N ASN A 177 0.36 12.92 -1.67
CA ASN A 177 0.36 12.11 -0.45
C ASN A 177 1.36 12.58 0.62
N HIS A 178 1.76 13.84 0.63
CA HIS A 178 2.47 14.45 1.74
C HIS A 178 1.49 15.21 2.63
N PRO A 179 1.85 15.43 3.92
CA PRO A 179 1.02 16.24 4.79
C PRO A 179 1.25 17.70 4.43
N GLU A 180 0.20 18.54 4.44
CA GLU A 180 0.33 19.99 4.21
C GLU A 180 1.41 20.64 5.10
N ARG A 181 1.59 20.10 6.31
CA ARG A 181 2.73 20.38 7.18
C ARG A 181 3.61 19.14 7.27
N PRO A 182 4.90 19.19 6.87
CA PRO A 182 5.79 18.04 6.92
C PRO A 182 5.78 17.38 8.30
N ILE A 183 5.54 16.07 8.32
CA ILE A 183 5.72 15.25 9.52
C ILE A 183 7.11 14.63 9.40
N ALA A 184 7.93 14.75 10.43
CA ALA A 184 9.26 14.19 10.45
C ALA A 184 9.43 13.14 11.52
N ILE A 185 10.38 12.24 11.28
CA ILE A 185 10.95 11.39 12.31
C ILE A 185 11.98 12.23 13.08
N ASN A 186 11.69 12.51 14.34
CA ASN A 186 12.60 13.20 15.25
C ASN A 186 13.78 12.29 15.58
N HIS A 187 13.49 11.06 16.01
CA HIS A 187 14.49 10.05 16.33
C HIS A 187 13.90 8.64 16.29
N VAL A 188 14.71 7.65 15.90
CA VAL A 188 14.38 6.22 16.07
C VAL A 188 15.33 5.59 17.08
N ALA A 189 14.84 5.34 18.30
CA ALA A 189 15.58 4.61 19.31
C ALA A 189 15.27 3.11 19.25
N ILE A 190 16.28 2.26 19.50
CA ILE A 190 16.12 0.81 19.64
C ILE A 190 16.29 0.44 21.11
N VAL A 191 15.23 -0.09 21.73
CA VAL A 191 15.15 -0.44 23.16
C VAL A 191 14.97 -1.94 23.30
N ARG A 192 15.64 -2.58 24.27
CA ARG A 192 15.43 -4.00 24.63
C ARG A 192 14.80 -4.12 26.02
N GLU A 193 14.27 -5.29 26.36
CA GLU A 193 13.61 -5.50 27.67
C GLU A 193 14.55 -5.14 28.83
N GLY A 194 13.98 -4.48 29.84
CA GLY A 194 14.71 -3.95 30.98
C GLY A 194 15.39 -2.59 30.75
N GLN A 195 15.45 -2.10 29.50
CA GLN A 195 15.88 -0.73 29.23
C GLN A 195 14.70 0.24 29.34
N THR A 196 14.94 1.39 29.97
CA THR A 196 13.95 2.47 30.03
C THR A 196 13.75 3.07 28.65
N ILE A 197 12.49 3.30 28.29
CA ILE A 197 12.14 4.03 27.07
C ILE A 197 12.75 5.45 27.19
N PRO A 198 13.49 5.93 26.18
CA PRO A 198 14.04 7.29 26.19
C PRO A 198 12.94 8.36 26.34
N PRO A 199 13.26 9.56 26.87
CA PRO A 199 12.34 10.69 26.80
C PRO A 199 11.97 11.00 25.33
N VAL A 200 10.83 11.65 25.11
CA VAL A 200 10.40 12.06 23.75
C VAL A 200 11.46 12.95 23.13
N ALA A 201 11.95 12.58 21.95
CA ALA A 201 12.92 13.38 21.23
C ALA A 201 12.33 14.75 20.87
N PRO A 202 13.12 15.83 20.98
CA PRO A 202 12.66 17.16 20.61
C PRO A 202 12.29 17.20 19.12
N ASP A 203 11.32 18.05 18.79
CA ASP A 203 10.88 18.23 17.41
C ASP A 203 12.01 18.74 16.53
N VAL A 204 12.22 18.07 15.39
CA VAL A 204 13.14 18.54 14.36
C VAL A 204 12.49 19.70 13.62
N SER A 205 13.21 20.81 13.49
CA SER A 205 12.73 21.99 12.76
C SER A 205 12.40 21.67 11.30
N ALA A 206 11.23 22.09 10.84
CA ALA A 206 10.76 21.94 9.46
C ALA A 206 11.79 22.38 8.40
N ALA A 207 12.63 23.38 8.72
CA ALA A 207 13.69 23.87 7.82
C ALA A 207 14.82 22.85 7.58
N LEU A 208 15.09 21.95 8.53
CA LEU A 208 16.15 20.94 8.43
C LEU A 208 15.71 19.69 7.63
N ILE A 209 14.41 19.59 7.36
CA ILE A 209 13.77 18.44 6.71
C ILE A 209 13.64 18.69 5.20
N VAL A 210 14.29 19.72 4.64
CA VAL A 210 14.18 20.12 3.22
C VAL A 210 15.40 19.67 2.42
N PRO A 211 15.24 18.69 1.51
CA PRO A 211 16.01 18.68 0.28
C PRO A 211 15.13 18.64 -0.98
N LYS A 212 15.74 19.11 -2.08
CA LYS A 212 15.19 19.43 -3.42
C LYS A 212 13.76 18.94 -3.64
N ALA A 213 12.83 19.90 -3.66
CA ALA A 213 11.55 19.71 -4.34
C ALA A 213 11.86 19.06 -5.70
N GLU A 214 11.39 17.82 -5.91
CA GLU A 214 11.06 17.42 -7.27
C GLU A 214 10.20 18.56 -7.82
N PRO A 215 10.41 18.99 -9.07
CA PRO A 215 9.56 20.02 -9.63
C PRO A 215 8.13 19.54 -9.41
N MET A 216 7.43 20.23 -8.51
CA MET A 216 5.98 20.16 -8.43
C MET A 216 5.57 20.27 -9.89
N MET A 217 4.85 19.28 -10.39
CA MET A 217 3.94 19.60 -11.48
C MET A 217 3.09 20.72 -10.91
N THR A 218 3.41 21.95 -11.32
CA THR A 218 2.71 23.15 -10.89
C THR A 218 1.27 22.96 -11.30
N GLN A 219 0.44 22.44 -10.41
CA GLN A 219 -0.96 22.22 -10.69
C GLN A 219 -1.75 23.32 -10.00
N THR A 220 -1.56 24.52 -10.54
CA THR A 220 -2.55 25.60 -10.51
C THR A 220 -3.62 25.41 -11.60
N ALA A 221 -3.56 24.35 -12.40
CA ALA A 221 -4.66 23.97 -13.28
C ALA A 221 -5.78 23.36 -12.41
N GLN A 222 -6.95 24.00 -12.41
CA GLN A 222 -8.18 23.43 -11.84
C GLN A 222 -8.37 22.01 -12.40
N ALA A 223 -8.75 21.06 -11.54
CA ALA A 223 -9.07 19.71 -11.98
C ALA A 223 -10.12 19.79 -13.10
N PRO A 224 -9.94 19.08 -14.22
CA PRO A 224 -10.94 19.10 -15.28
C PRO A 224 -12.26 18.56 -14.72
N GLU A 225 -13.37 19.19 -15.11
CA GLU A 225 -14.71 18.67 -14.82
C GLU A 225 -15.10 17.69 -15.94
N PRO A 226 -15.71 16.55 -15.61
CA PRO A 226 -16.05 15.54 -16.60
C PRO A 226 -17.17 16.07 -17.52
N THR A 227 -16.97 15.98 -18.83
CA THR A 227 -17.90 16.49 -19.85
C THR A 227 -18.62 15.39 -20.62
N GLY A 228 -18.25 14.13 -20.39
CA GLY A 228 -18.85 12.98 -21.04
C GLY A 228 -20.23 12.58 -20.50
N PRO A 229 -20.79 11.49 -21.03
CA PRO A 229 -22.07 10.96 -20.56
C PRO A 229 -22.00 10.55 -19.09
N LEU A 230 -23.16 10.54 -18.44
CA LEU A 230 -23.31 9.98 -17.10
C LEU A 230 -23.46 8.46 -17.21
N ALA A 231 -22.52 7.72 -16.63
CA ALA A 231 -22.66 6.29 -16.42
C ALA A 231 -23.51 6.05 -15.17
N LEU A 232 -24.69 5.47 -15.37
CA LEU A 232 -25.56 4.97 -14.29
C LEU A 232 -25.29 3.47 -14.14
N ILE A 233 -24.61 3.11 -13.07
CA ILE A 233 -24.29 1.73 -12.69
C ILE A 233 -25.34 1.30 -11.67
N GLU A 234 -26.32 0.54 -12.12
CA GLU A 234 -27.38 -0.01 -11.28
C GLU A 234 -26.83 -1.23 -10.55
N THR A 235 -26.91 -1.25 -9.22
CA THR A 235 -26.44 -2.37 -8.41
C THR A 235 -27.57 -2.95 -7.57
N THR A 236 -27.35 -4.13 -6.99
CA THR A 236 -28.30 -4.78 -6.08
C THR A 236 -28.61 -3.98 -4.80
N VAL A 237 -27.81 -2.96 -4.47
CA VAL A 237 -27.94 -2.18 -3.23
C VAL A 237 -28.14 -0.68 -3.47
N GLY A 238 -28.25 -0.25 -4.74
CA GLY A 238 -28.45 1.14 -5.11
C GLY A 238 -27.74 1.52 -6.41
N ASN A 239 -27.88 2.77 -6.83
CA ASN A 239 -27.32 3.24 -8.09
C ASN A 239 -26.07 4.08 -7.83
N LEU A 240 -25.04 3.87 -8.64
CA LEU A 240 -23.84 4.70 -8.71
C LEU A 240 -23.90 5.54 -10.00
N SER A 241 -23.76 6.84 -9.86
CA SER A 241 -23.83 7.83 -10.94
C SER A 241 -22.46 8.48 -11.11
N CYS A 242 -21.77 8.13 -12.20
CA CYS A 242 -20.40 8.60 -12.46
C CYS A 242 -20.29 9.24 -13.84
N ARG A 243 -19.90 10.52 -13.88
CA ARG A 243 -19.74 11.25 -15.15
C ARG A 243 -18.36 11.00 -15.73
N LEU A 244 -18.30 10.69 -17.03
CA LEU A 244 -17.08 10.24 -17.68
C LEU A 244 -16.17 11.37 -18.20
N PHE A 245 -14.87 11.13 -18.15
CA PHE A 245 -13.79 11.97 -18.68
C PHE A 245 -13.45 11.59 -20.13
N THR A 246 -14.41 11.69 -21.04
CA THR A 246 -14.24 11.24 -22.44
C THR A 246 -13.20 12.02 -23.23
N LYS A 247 -12.81 13.22 -22.75
CA LYS A 247 -11.79 14.05 -23.37
C LYS A 247 -10.39 13.74 -22.82
N GLU A 248 -10.29 13.51 -21.53
CA GLU A 248 -9.02 13.30 -20.81
C GLU A 248 -8.53 11.84 -20.91
N SER A 249 -9.46 10.89 -21.00
CA SER A 249 -9.21 9.45 -21.13
C SER A 249 -10.07 8.81 -22.25
N PRO A 250 -9.91 9.25 -23.51
CA PRO A 250 -10.80 8.85 -24.61
C PRO A 250 -10.76 7.35 -24.91
N ILE A 251 -9.60 6.69 -24.83
CA ILE A 251 -9.49 5.27 -25.16
C ILE A 251 -10.15 4.44 -24.05
N ALA A 252 -9.81 4.70 -22.80
CA ALA A 252 -10.33 3.98 -21.66
C ALA A 252 -11.84 4.16 -21.50
N THR A 253 -12.35 5.39 -21.66
CA THR A 253 -13.81 5.62 -21.64
C THR A 253 -14.53 4.93 -22.77
N ALA A 254 -13.98 4.90 -23.99
CA ALA A 254 -14.57 4.16 -25.11
C ALA A 254 -14.58 2.64 -24.86
N VAL A 255 -13.52 2.08 -24.28
CA VAL A 255 -13.47 0.66 -23.87
C VAL A 255 -14.52 0.38 -22.80
N PHE A 256 -14.60 1.19 -21.75
CA PHE A 256 -15.59 1.03 -20.68
C PHE A 256 -17.03 1.07 -21.22
N ILE A 257 -17.35 2.07 -22.05
CA ILE A 257 -18.67 2.19 -22.69
C ILE A 257 -18.96 0.95 -23.55
N GLY A 258 -18.00 0.56 -24.41
CA GLY A 258 -18.21 -0.55 -25.33
C GLY A 258 -18.35 -1.91 -24.63
N LEU A 259 -17.64 -2.13 -23.52
CA LEU A 259 -17.83 -3.32 -22.68
C LEU A 259 -19.19 -3.29 -21.99
N ALA A 260 -19.60 -2.14 -21.45
CA ALA A 260 -20.88 -1.96 -20.76
C ALA A 260 -22.11 -2.09 -21.66
N ASP A 261 -22.04 -1.62 -22.92
CA ASP A 261 -23.16 -1.68 -23.87
C ASP A 261 -23.13 -2.91 -24.78
N GLY A 262 -22.02 -3.64 -24.81
CA GLY A 262 -21.80 -4.84 -25.60
C GLY A 262 -21.28 -4.60 -27.02
N SER A 263 -20.96 -3.35 -27.39
CA SER A 263 -20.39 -3.01 -28.70
C SER A 263 -18.90 -3.34 -28.84
N LYS A 264 -18.18 -3.50 -27.73
CA LYS A 264 -16.76 -3.92 -27.74
C LYS A 264 -16.69 -5.44 -27.68
N GLU A 265 -16.10 -6.04 -28.72
CA GLU A 265 -15.75 -7.46 -28.71
C GLU A 265 -14.72 -7.77 -27.63
N TRP A 266 -14.92 -8.92 -26.97
CA TRP A 266 -14.05 -9.46 -25.94
C TRP A 266 -14.03 -10.99 -26.02
N THR A 267 -12.95 -11.60 -25.57
CA THR A 267 -12.81 -13.06 -25.52
C THR A 267 -13.18 -13.55 -24.14
N ASN A 268 -14.11 -14.48 -24.02
CA ASN A 268 -14.45 -15.12 -22.76
C ASN A 268 -13.23 -15.92 -22.24
N PRO A 269 -12.67 -15.59 -21.07
CA PRO A 269 -11.46 -16.23 -20.59
C PRO A 269 -11.66 -17.72 -20.25
N VAL A 270 -12.89 -18.15 -19.99
CA VAL A 270 -13.24 -19.54 -19.67
C VAL A 270 -13.50 -20.33 -20.95
N THR A 271 -14.41 -19.88 -21.81
CA THR A 271 -14.83 -20.62 -23.01
C THR A 271 -13.91 -20.41 -24.21
N LYS A 272 -13.07 -19.37 -24.17
CA LYS A 272 -12.22 -18.88 -25.27
C LYS A 272 -12.99 -18.42 -26.51
N HIS A 273 -14.31 -18.26 -26.41
CA HIS A 273 -15.12 -17.73 -27.49
C HIS A 273 -15.08 -16.20 -27.49
N VAL A 274 -15.11 -15.61 -28.69
CA VAL A 274 -15.29 -14.17 -28.85
C VAL A 274 -16.77 -13.84 -28.69
N GLU A 275 -17.04 -12.94 -27.76
CA GLU A 275 -18.36 -12.41 -27.45
C GLU A 275 -18.55 -11.06 -28.17
N HIS A 276 -19.72 -10.89 -28.77
CA HIS A 276 -20.13 -9.66 -29.47
C HIS A 276 -21.60 -9.38 -29.19
N GLY A 277 -21.95 -8.13 -28.86
CA GLY A 277 -23.31 -7.75 -28.47
C GLY A 277 -23.68 -8.14 -27.03
N THR A 278 -22.77 -8.80 -26.31
CA THR A 278 -22.93 -9.21 -24.91
C THR A 278 -22.39 -8.12 -24.00
N ARG A 279 -23.24 -7.60 -23.11
CA ARG A 279 -22.86 -6.61 -22.08
C ARG A 279 -21.98 -7.28 -21.04
N PHE A 280 -20.74 -6.82 -20.93
CA PHE A 280 -19.72 -7.46 -20.13
C PHE A 280 -20.00 -7.37 -18.63
N TYR A 281 -20.38 -6.18 -18.14
CA TYR A 281 -20.53 -5.93 -16.70
C TYR A 281 -21.87 -6.40 -16.10
N ASP A 282 -22.87 -6.72 -16.93
CA ASP A 282 -24.20 -7.11 -16.46
C ASP A 282 -24.12 -8.45 -15.69
N GLY A 283 -24.54 -8.43 -14.42
CA GLY A 283 -24.51 -9.58 -13.51
C GLY A 283 -23.19 -9.78 -12.76
N MET A 284 -22.16 -8.97 -13.03
CA MET A 284 -20.87 -9.06 -12.34
C MET A 284 -20.98 -8.69 -10.87
N GLU A 285 -20.22 -9.37 -10.02
CA GLU A 285 -20.12 -9.07 -8.60
C GLU A 285 -18.96 -8.10 -8.35
N PHE A 286 -19.05 -7.27 -7.32
CA PHE A 286 -17.85 -6.61 -6.82
C PHE A 286 -16.95 -7.68 -6.17
N ASP A 287 -15.87 -8.02 -6.87
CA ASP A 287 -14.94 -9.08 -6.50
C ASP A 287 -14.14 -8.71 -5.24
N ARG A 288 -13.93 -7.40 -5.01
CA ARG A 288 -13.15 -6.89 -3.90
C ARG A 288 -13.72 -5.59 -3.34
N VAL A 289 -13.90 -5.55 -2.02
CA VAL A 289 -14.35 -4.36 -1.29
C VAL A 289 -13.41 -4.12 -0.11
N ILE A 290 -12.68 -3.01 -0.15
CA ILE A 290 -11.68 -2.68 0.87
C ILE A 290 -12.05 -1.31 1.45
N PRO A 291 -12.48 -1.26 2.73
CA PRO A 291 -12.71 -0.01 3.44
C PRO A 291 -11.51 0.91 3.34
N ASP A 292 -11.81 2.19 3.18
CA ASP A 292 -10.87 3.28 3.09
C ASP A 292 -9.97 3.24 1.82
N PHE A 293 -10.33 2.39 0.85
CA PHE A 293 -9.57 2.19 -0.39
C PHE A 293 -10.47 2.18 -1.64
N VAL A 294 -11.03 1.03 -2.02
CA VAL A 294 -11.78 0.87 -3.28
C VAL A 294 -12.88 -0.19 -3.17
N ILE A 295 -13.87 -0.06 -4.06
CA ILE A 295 -14.68 -1.19 -4.52
C ILE A 295 -14.27 -1.53 -5.96
N GLN A 296 -14.03 -2.81 -6.25
CA GLN A 296 -13.48 -3.28 -7.53
C GLN A 296 -14.29 -4.46 -8.08
N THR A 297 -14.41 -4.49 -9.40
CA THR A 297 -15.20 -5.45 -10.19
C THR A 297 -14.59 -5.59 -11.59
N GLY A 298 -15.06 -6.56 -12.36
CA GLY A 298 -14.72 -6.69 -13.78
C GLY A 298 -13.84 -7.90 -14.09
N ASP A 299 -13.65 -8.78 -13.10
CA ASP A 299 -13.05 -10.09 -13.31
C ASP A 299 -14.14 -11.12 -13.66
N SER A 300 -14.20 -11.52 -14.93
CA SER A 300 -15.21 -12.50 -15.39
C SER A 300 -14.92 -13.95 -14.97
N THR A 301 -13.76 -14.22 -14.37
CA THR A 301 -13.36 -15.56 -13.90
C THR A 301 -13.59 -15.74 -12.39
N GLY A 302 -13.81 -14.65 -11.66
CA GLY A 302 -13.80 -14.63 -10.20
C GLY A 302 -12.39 -14.78 -9.60
N ASP A 303 -11.34 -14.67 -10.42
CA ASP A 303 -9.94 -14.70 -9.99
C ASP A 303 -9.47 -13.27 -9.69
N ILE A 304 -9.35 -12.91 -8.42
CA ILE A 304 -8.93 -11.57 -7.97
C ILE A 304 -7.45 -11.23 -8.27
N SER A 305 -6.72 -12.06 -9.04
CA SER A 305 -5.33 -11.83 -9.41
C SER A 305 -5.13 -10.75 -10.49
N GLY A 306 -6.21 -10.21 -11.07
CA GLY A 306 -6.16 -9.26 -12.19
C GLY A 306 -5.68 -9.87 -13.51
N ALA A 307 -5.53 -11.19 -13.55
CA ALA A 307 -5.04 -11.93 -14.69
C ALA A 307 -6.10 -12.23 -15.75
N THR A 308 -7.34 -11.76 -15.55
CA THR A 308 -8.42 -11.89 -16.55
C THR A 308 -7.95 -11.36 -17.90
N ASP A 309 -7.89 -12.27 -18.87
CA ASP A 309 -7.53 -11.95 -20.25
C ASP A 309 -8.79 -12.02 -21.11
N ILE A 310 -9.33 -10.84 -21.40
CA ILE A 310 -10.49 -10.69 -22.29
C ILE A 310 -10.09 -10.53 -23.76
N GLY A 311 -8.90 -10.97 -24.13
CA GLY A 311 -8.40 -10.98 -25.50
C GLY A 311 -7.75 -9.67 -25.96
N PHE A 312 -7.64 -8.67 -25.09
CA PHE A 312 -6.88 -7.44 -25.37
C PHE A 312 -6.41 -6.73 -24.10
N ARG A 313 -5.43 -5.82 -24.26
CA ARG A 313 -4.97 -4.87 -23.25
C ARG A 313 -4.77 -3.49 -23.88
N PHE A 314 -4.81 -2.44 -23.07
CA PHE A 314 -4.57 -1.07 -23.53
C PHE A 314 -3.75 -0.23 -22.54
N LYS A 315 -3.12 0.83 -23.07
CA LYS A 315 -2.20 1.70 -22.35
C LYS A 315 -2.91 2.57 -21.31
N ASN A 316 -2.17 3.00 -20.29
CA ASN A 316 -2.62 4.00 -19.36
C ASN A 316 -2.82 5.35 -20.07
N GLU A 317 -3.86 6.08 -19.67
CA GLU A 317 -4.04 7.48 -20.04
C GLU A 317 -3.89 8.34 -18.77
N SER A 318 -3.12 9.41 -18.87
CA SER A 318 -2.95 10.37 -17.77
C SER A 318 -3.14 11.79 -18.31
N TYR A 319 -3.78 12.63 -17.53
CA TYR A 319 -4.10 14.00 -17.92
C TYR A 319 -3.65 15.00 -16.84
N PRO A 320 -2.93 16.07 -17.19
CA PRO A 320 -2.55 17.10 -16.22
C PRO A 320 -3.79 17.72 -15.55
N GLY A 321 -3.89 17.65 -14.23
CA GLY A 321 -5.02 18.16 -13.45
C GLY A 321 -5.94 17.06 -12.96
N LEU A 322 -5.93 15.89 -13.61
CA LEU A 322 -6.76 14.76 -13.25
C LEU A 322 -5.96 13.77 -12.40
N SER A 323 -6.27 13.75 -11.11
CA SER A 323 -5.59 12.93 -10.11
C SER A 323 -6.61 12.32 -9.15
N TYR A 324 -6.16 11.39 -8.30
CA TYR A 324 -6.95 10.82 -7.22
C TYR A 324 -6.99 11.78 -6.00
N ASP A 325 -7.32 13.05 -6.25
CA ASP A 325 -7.38 14.13 -5.24
C ASP A 325 -8.68 14.14 -4.42
N ARG A 326 -9.67 13.34 -4.80
CA ARG A 326 -11.00 13.30 -4.17
C ARG A 326 -11.62 11.90 -4.25
N PRO A 327 -12.60 11.59 -3.38
CA PRO A 327 -13.43 10.40 -3.47
C PRO A 327 -14.14 10.26 -4.83
N GLY A 328 -14.55 9.04 -5.17
CA GLY A 328 -15.44 8.76 -6.29
C GLY A 328 -14.77 8.75 -7.66
N ARG A 329 -13.43 8.69 -7.76
CA ARG A 329 -12.76 8.44 -9.04
C ARG A 329 -13.09 7.03 -9.51
N LEU A 330 -13.77 6.92 -10.66
CA LEU A 330 -13.94 5.68 -11.40
C LEU A 330 -12.72 5.50 -12.30
N ALA A 331 -12.08 4.33 -12.26
CA ALA A 331 -10.83 4.06 -12.96
C ALA A 331 -10.70 2.60 -13.40
N PHE A 332 -9.78 2.32 -14.32
CA PHE A 332 -9.39 0.95 -14.66
C PHE A 332 -8.35 0.40 -13.68
N GLY A 333 -8.55 -0.84 -13.24
CA GLY A 333 -7.53 -1.68 -12.61
C GLY A 333 -6.52 -2.20 -13.64
N ASN A 334 -5.32 -2.57 -13.18
CA ASN A 334 -4.29 -3.19 -14.01
C ASN A 334 -3.30 -4.01 -13.16
N ASN A 335 -2.52 -4.87 -13.84
CA ASN A 335 -1.46 -5.69 -13.25
C ASN A 335 -0.07 -5.10 -13.51
N GLY A 336 0.01 -3.77 -13.48
CA GLY A 336 1.18 -2.98 -13.83
C GLY A 336 0.89 -2.02 -14.99
N PRO A 337 1.77 -1.01 -15.19
CA PRO A 337 1.54 0.03 -16.19
C PRO A 337 1.23 -0.53 -17.58
N ASP A 338 0.25 0.09 -18.25
CA ASP A 338 -0.17 -0.24 -19.61
C ASP A 338 -0.78 -1.65 -19.80
N THR A 339 -1.29 -2.26 -18.73
CA THR A 339 -1.91 -3.59 -18.79
C THR A 339 -3.43 -3.61 -18.58
N ASN A 340 -4.11 -2.46 -18.72
CA ASN A 340 -5.55 -2.31 -18.52
C ASN A 340 -6.35 -3.28 -19.41
N ASN A 341 -7.46 -3.81 -18.89
CA ASN A 341 -8.31 -4.80 -19.54
C ASN A 341 -9.81 -4.48 -19.34
N SER A 342 -10.47 -5.12 -18.38
CA SER A 342 -11.88 -4.99 -18.03
C SER A 342 -12.12 -4.56 -16.59
N GLU A 343 -11.13 -4.74 -15.70
CA GLU A 343 -11.31 -4.43 -14.30
C GLU A 343 -11.47 -2.93 -14.08
N ILE A 344 -12.46 -2.56 -13.29
CA ILE A 344 -12.72 -1.19 -12.88
C ILE A 344 -12.82 -1.12 -11.37
N PHE A 345 -12.47 0.03 -10.81
CA PHE A 345 -12.68 0.33 -9.41
C PHE A 345 -13.21 1.74 -9.21
N ILE A 346 -13.87 1.96 -8.08
CA ILE A 346 -14.25 3.29 -7.61
C ILE A 346 -13.53 3.57 -6.30
N ALA A 347 -12.80 4.68 -6.30
CA ALA A 347 -12.08 5.20 -5.15
C ALA A 347 -13.03 5.64 -4.03
N GLU A 348 -12.85 5.12 -2.81
CA GLU A 348 -13.62 5.57 -1.65
C GLU A 348 -13.09 6.92 -1.12
N HIS A 349 -11.78 7.14 -1.18
CA HIS A 349 -11.10 8.35 -0.68
C HIS A 349 -10.12 8.95 -1.70
N PRO A 350 -9.56 10.15 -1.44
CA PRO A 350 -8.39 10.61 -2.18
C PRO A 350 -7.25 9.58 -2.10
N MET A 351 -6.66 9.21 -3.23
CA MET A 351 -5.61 8.20 -3.34
C MET A 351 -4.52 8.53 -4.33
N ARG A 352 -3.83 9.65 -4.15
CA ARG A 352 -2.83 10.14 -5.12
C ARG A 352 -1.64 9.21 -5.35
N ARG A 353 -1.48 8.15 -4.56
CA ARG A 353 -0.53 7.06 -4.85
C ARG A 353 -0.84 6.32 -6.15
N LEU A 354 -2.08 6.39 -6.61
CA LEU A 354 -2.55 5.76 -7.83
C LEU A 354 -2.34 6.67 -9.06
N ASP A 355 -1.95 7.94 -8.85
CA ASP A 355 -1.70 8.91 -9.93
C ASP A 355 -0.66 8.35 -10.91
N GLY A 356 -0.98 8.42 -12.21
CA GLY A 356 -0.13 7.91 -13.30
C GLY A 356 -0.07 6.38 -13.43
N GLY A 357 -0.40 5.65 -12.37
CA GLY A 357 -0.44 4.18 -12.37
C GLY A 357 -1.77 3.59 -12.90
N PHE A 358 -2.89 4.30 -12.70
CA PHE A 358 -4.23 3.82 -13.05
C PHE A 358 -5.04 4.91 -13.74
N THR A 359 -5.65 4.58 -14.87
CA THR A 359 -6.39 5.54 -15.71
C THR A 359 -7.73 5.92 -15.08
N ILE A 360 -7.88 7.19 -14.70
CA ILE A 360 -9.16 7.75 -14.25
C ILE A 360 -10.06 7.95 -15.47
N ILE A 361 -11.27 7.39 -15.44
CA ILE A 361 -12.26 7.47 -16.52
C ILE A 361 -13.54 8.21 -16.12
N GLY A 362 -13.81 8.42 -14.83
CA GLY A 362 -14.98 9.16 -14.39
C GLY A 362 -14.92 9.69 -12.96
N GLN A 363 -15.91 10.50 -12.61
CA GLN A 363 -16.16 11.02 -11.27
C GLN A 363 -17.59 10.71 -10.85
N CYS A 364 -17.74 9.99 -9.75
CA CYS A 364 -19.01 9.70 -9.11
C CYS A 364 -19.50 10.86 -8.25
N ASP A 365 -20.82 11.05 -8.17
CA ASP A 365 -21.42 12.10 -7.33
C ASP A 365 -21.37 11.74 -5.82
N ASP A 366 -21.65 12.73 -4.97
CA ASP A 366 -21.56 12.57 -3.50
C ASP A 366 -22.48 11.47 -2.96
N ALA A 367 -23.64 11.25 -3.58
CA ALA A 367 -24.55 10.18 -3.19
C ALA A 367 -23.96 8.81 -3.51
N SER A 368 -23.31 8.69 -4.66
CA SER A 368 -22.59 7.50 -5.09
C SER A 368 -21.37 7.23 -4.23
N VAL A 369 -20.63 8.27 -3.82
CA VAL A 369 -19.51 8.13 -2.88
C VAL A 369 -19.97 7.53 -1.55
N LYS A 370 -21.10 8.00 -0.99
CA LYS A 370 -21.68 7.39 0.22
C LYS A 370 -22.11 5.94 0.02
N LEU A 371 -22.58 5.59 -1.17
CA LEU A 371 -22.91 4.20 -1.50
C LEU A 371 -21.65 3.34 -1.63
N VAL A 372 -20.57 3.87 -2.23
CA VAL A 372 -19.25 3.21 -2.28
C VAL A 372 -18.75 2.93 -0.87
N GLU A 373 -18.82 3.92 0.02
CA GLU A 373 -18.49 3.79 1.44
C GLU A 373 -19.30 2.66 2.12
N ALA A 374 -20.60 2.58 1.85
CA ALA A 374 -21.45 1.53 2.41
C ALA A 374 -21.09 0.14 1.84
N ILE A 375 -20.84 0.03 0.53
CA ILE A 375 -20.45 -1.22 -0.14
C ILE A 375 -19.08 -1.68 0.38
N ALA A 376 -18.12 -0.78 0.56
CA ALA A 376 -16.77 -1.09 1.06
C ALA A 376 -16.80 -1.79 2.43
N ARG A 377 -17.83 -1.49 3.25
CA ARG A 377 -17.97 -1.97 4.64
C ARG A 377 -18.89 -3.18 4.81
N VAL A 378 -19.40 -3.79 3.73
CA VAL A 378 -20.20 -5.02 3.86
C VAL A 378 -19.35 -6.19 4.43
N PRO A 379 -19.97 -7.19 5.07
CA PRO A 379 -19.25 -8.39 5.50
C PRO A 379 -18.53 -9.04 4.32
N ARG A 380 -17.24 -9.34 4.50
CA ARG A 380 -16.35 -9.87 3.47
C ARG A 380 -15.51 -11.04 4.00
N ASP A 381 -15.04 -11.89 3.09
CA ASP A 381 -14.12 -12.98 3.42
C ASP A 381 -12.66 -12.50 3.54
N ALA A 382 -11.74 -13.43 3.78
CA ALA A 382 -10.31 -13.14 3.91
C ALA A 382 -9.65 -12.63 2.62
N ALA A 383 -10.30 -12.81 1.47
CA ALA A 383 -9.86 -12.30 0.18
C ALA A 383 -10.48 -10.92 -0.14
N ASN A 384 -11.18 -10.31 0.82
CA ASN A 384 -11.94 -9.07 0.69
C ASN A 384 -13.14 -9.17 -0.27
N LYS A 385 -13.62 -10.38 -0.57
CA LYS A 385 -14.83 -10.57 -1.36
C LYS A 385 -16.09 -10.46 -0.49
N PRO A 386 -17.14 -9.71 -0.89
CA PRO A 386 -18.41 -9.66 -0.16
C PRO A 386 -19.01 -11.06 0.08
N ILE A 387 -19.39 -11.35 1.32
CA ILE A 387 -20.08 -12.61 1.68
C ILE A 387 -21.46 -12.67 1.04
N THR A 388 -22.19 -11.55 1.10
CA THR A 388 -23.42 -11.35 0.33
C THR A 388 -23.04 -10.60 -0.94
N PRO A 389 -23.17 -11.20 -2.13
CA PRO A 389 -22.75 -10.56 -3.37
C PRO A 389 -23.46 -9.24 -3.62
N VAL A 390 -22.68 -8.20 -3.88
CA VAL A 390 -23.17 -6.94 -4.46
C VAL A 390 -22.90 -7.01 -5.95
N LYS A 391 -23.94 -6.86 -6.77
CA LYS A 391 -23.84 -7.07 -8.23
C LYS A 391 -24.16 -5.83 -9.01
N ILE A 392 -23.46 -5.63 -10.12
CA ILE A 392 -23.90 -4.74 -11.20
C ILE A 392 -25.05 -5.44 -11.91
N LEU A 393 -26.21 -4.81 -11.92
CA LEU A 393 -27.37 -5.25 -12.67
C LEU A 393 -27.26 -4.77 -14.12
N ARG A 394 -26.84 -3.51 -14.29
CA ARG A 394 -26.74 -2.87 -15.59
C ARG A 394 -25.89 -1.61 -15.53
N ILE A 395 -25.21 -1.29 -16.63
CA ILE A 395 -24.62 0.04 -16.85
C ILE A 395 -25.32 0.70 -18.04
N SER A 396 -25.87 1.90 -17.81
CA SER A 396 -26.52 2.72 -18.82
C SER A 396 -25.86 4.09 -18.94
N PHE A 397 -25.90 4.70 -20.12
CA PHE A 397 -25.27 5.99 -20.37
C PHE A 397 -26.33 7.05 -20.71
N ILE A 398 -26.31 8.17 -20.00
CA ILE A 398 -27.19 9.30 -20.22
C ILE A 398 -26.35 10.44 -20.80
N SER A 399 -26.57 10.73 -22.09
CA SER A 399 -26.04 11.92 -22.75
C SER A 399 -26.87 13.14 -22.37
N HIS A 400 -26.22 14.29 -22.24
CA HIS A 400 -26.91 15.58 -22.08
C HIS A 400 -27.66 16.01 -23.33
#